data_AF-A0A2M9LJY0-F1
#
_entry.id   AF-A0A2M9LJY0-F1
#
_cell.length_a   1.000
_cell.length_b   1.000
_cell.length_c   1.000
_cell.angle_alpha   90.00
_cell.angle_beta   90.00
_cell.angle_gamma   90.00
#
_symmetry.space_group_name_H-M   'P 1'
#
loop_
_entity.id
_entity.type
_entity.pdbx_description
1 polymer ?
#
loop_
_entity_poly.entity_id
_entity_poly.type
_entity_poly.pdbx_seq_one_letter_code
_entity_poly.pdbx_strand_id
1 'polypeptide(L)'
;MAVADYRQARDWHAGRCAVCGRAGARLVDDHCHATGLLRGWLCSGCNGQEGKNPLSLYSAYRYRPPAVLLRWAIPYGDPRREGAQPLPWIVATYGERPREPRAAAEYLARVAMSALRRQTE
;
A
#
# COMPACT_ATOMS: atom_id res chain seq x y z
N MET A 1 7.88 -6.35 -15.66
CA MET A 1 7.89 -7.13 -14.39
C MET A 1 6.74 -6.79 -13.43
N ALA A 2 5.82 -5.85 -13.70
CA ALA A 2 4.83 -5.44 -12.69
C ALA A 2 3.38 -6.02 -12.82
N VAL A 3 3.02 -6.65 -13.96
CA VAL A 3 1.69 -7.28 -14.14
C VAL A 3 1.59 -8.66 -13.48
N ALA A 4 2.66 -9.45 -13.47
CA ALA A 4 2.69 -10.75 -12.80
C ALA A 4 2.56 -10.60 -11.29
N ASP A 5 3.29 -9.64 -10.71
CA ASP A 5 3.19 -9.26 -9.31
C ASP A 5 1.77 -8.82 -8.95
N TYR A 6 1.12 -8.01 -9.79
CA TYR A 6 -0.29 -7.62 -9.58
C TYR A 6 -1.21 -8.84 -9.47
N ARG A 7 -1.11 -9.80 -10.40
CA ARG A 7 -1.97 -10.99 -10.41
C ARG A 7 -1.72 -11.88 -9.21
N GLN A 8 -0.47 -12.22 -8.94
CA GLN A 8 -0.10 -13.04 -7.78
C GLN A 8 -0.56 -12.38 -6.47
N ALA A 9 -0.45 -11.06 -6.40
CA ALA A 9 -0.89 -10.30 -5.25
C ALA A 9 -2.41 -10.31 -5.07
N ARG A 10 -3.14 -10.16 -6.18
CA ARG A 10 -4.60 -10.27 -6.23
C ARG A 10 -5.06 -11.68 -5.83
N ASP A 11 -4.35 -12.72 -6.26
CA ASP A 11 -4.66 -14.12 -5.96
C ASP A 11 -4.45 -14.45 -4.48
N TRP A 12 -3.38 -13.92 -3.86
CA TRP A 12 -3.13 -14.08 -2.42
C TRP A 12 -4.29 -13.55 -1.58
N HIS A 13 -4.92 -12.46 -2.02
CA HIS A 13 -6.10 -11.92 -1.34
C HIS A 13 -7.31 -12.88 -1.39
N ALA A 14 -7.35 -13.82 -2.34
CA ALA A 14 -8.44 -14.78 -2.52
C ALA A 14 -9.84 -14.13 -2.49
N GLY A 15 -9.97 -12.95 -3.09
CA GLY A 15 -11.21 -12.17 -3.10
C GLY A 15 -11.64 -11.61 -1.74
N ARG A 16 -10.73 -11.50 -0.77
CA ARG A 16 -10.98 -10.97 0.59
C ARG A 16 -10.38 -9.60 0.81
N CYS A 17 -11.10 -8.78 1.58
CA CYS A 17 -10.61 -7.50 2.06
C CYS A 17 -9.44 -7.68 3.04
N ALA A 18 -8.31 -6.99 2.83
CA ALA A 18 -7.17 -7.08 3.75
C ALA A 18 -7.43 -6.50 5.16
N VAL A 19 -8.48 -5.69 5.33
CA VAL A 19 -8.83 -5.11 6.63
C VAL A 19 -9.85 -5.98 7.38
N CYS A 20 -11.00 -6.28 6.76
CA CYS A 20 -12.10 -6.98 7.45
C CYS A 20 -12.25 -8.46 7.08
N GLY A 21 -11.46 -8.99 6.14
CA GLY A 21 -11.49 -10.39 5.73
C GLY A 21 -12.72 -10.84 4.94
N ARG A 22 -13.73 -9.97 4.75
CA ARG A 22 -14.97 -10.29 4.01
C ARG A 22 -14.66 -10.69 2.57
N ALA A 23 -15.21 -11.83 2.16
CA ALA A 23 -15.20 -12.32 0.77
C ALA A 23 -16.45 -11.86 0.00
N GLY A 24 -16.43 -11.98 -1.33
CA GLY A 24 -17.60 -11.72 -2.20
C GLY A 24 -17.96 -10.24 -2.39
N ALA A 25 -17.27 -9.33 -1.70
CA ALA A 25 -17.39 -7.89 -1.95
C ALA A 25 -16.51 -7.47 -3.13
N ARG A 26 -16.95 -6.45 -3.90
CA ARG A 26 -16.08 -5.79 -4.87
C ARG A 26 -14.90 -5.18 -4.13
N LEU A 27 -13.69 -5.62 -4.51
CA LEU A 27 -12.46 -5.07 -3.98
C LEU A 27 -11.91 -3.94 -4.86
N VAL A 28 -11.36 -2.92 -4.20
CA VAL A 28 -10.71 -1.76 -4.80
C VAL A 28 -9.24 -1.70 -4.42
N ASP A 29 -8.46 -1.06 -5.27
CA ASP A 29 -7.01 -0.93 -5.15
C ASP A 29 -6.69 0.18 -4.14
N ASP A 30 -6.23 -0.22 -2.96
CA ASP A 30 -5.87 0.70 -1.89
C ASP A 30 -4.36 1.01 -1.94
N HIS A 31 -3.98 2.28 -1.75
CA HIS A 31 -2.62 2.73 -1.99
C HIS A 31 -2.15 3.83 -1.03
N CYS A 32 -0.84 3.93 -0.87
CA CYS A 32 -0.25 5.04 -0.13
C CYS A 32 -0.12 6.25 -1.06
N HIS A 33 -0.82 7.34 -0.74
CA HIS A 33 -0.80 8.56 -1.54
C HIS A 33 0.57 9.25 -1.56
N ALA A 34 1.43 8.95 -0.59
CA ALA A 34 2.75 9.55 -0.49
C ALA A 34 3.78 8.83 -1.38
N THR A 35 3.68 7.51 -1.53
CA THR A 35 4.62 6.69 -2.33
C THR A 35 4.07 6.30 -3.70
N GLY A 36 2.75 6.37 -3.90
CA GLY A 36 2.08 5.88 -5.10
C GLY A 36 2.04 4.36 -5.22
N LEU A 37 2.40 3.60 -4.17
CA LEU A 37 2.39 2.14 -4.16
C LEU A 37 1.09 1.58 -3.58
N LEU A 38 0.60 0.48 -4.15
CA LEU A 38 -0.48 -0.29 -3.57
C LEU A 38 -0.09 -0.84 -2.20
N ARG A 39 -1.02 -0.76 -1.25
CA ARG A 39 -0.95 -1.42 0.05
C ARG A 39 -1.61 -2.80 -0.03
N GLY A 40 -2.73 -2.90 -0.75
CA GLY A 40 -3.49 -4.13 -0.97
C GLY A 40 -4.88 -3.85 -1.51
N TRP A 41 -5.77 -4.83 -1.39
CA TRP A 41 -7.15 -4.72 -1.82
C TRP A 41 -8.15 -4.72 -0.66
N LEU A 42 -9.05 -3.74 -0.70
CA LEU A 42 -10.06 -3.51 0.34
C LEU A 42 -11.47 -3.54 -0.27
N CYS A 43 -12.48 -3.89 0.52
CA CYS A 43 -13.86 -3.59 0.12
C CYS A 43 -14.10 -2.07 0.14
N SER A 44 -15.09 -1.59 -0.63
CA SER A 44 -15.41 -0.15 -0.71
C SER A 44 -15.65 0.50 0.67
N GLY A 45 -16.29 -0.22 1.60
CA GLY A 45 -16.53 0.24 2.97
C GLY A 45 -15.24 0.47 3.75
N CYS A 46 -14.34 -0.53 3.79
CA CYS A 46 -13.05 -0.39 4.47
C CYS A 46 -12.18 0.67 3.80
N ASN A 47 -12.15 0.74 2.46
CA ASN A 47 -11.39 1.74 1.73
C ASN A 47 -11.86 3.17 2.05
N GLY A 48 -13.17 3.39 2.11
CA GLY A 48 -13.73 4.70 2.45
C GLY A 48 -13.44 5.14 3.90
N GLN A 49 -13.35 4.19 4.83
CA GLN A 49 -13.00 4.46 6.22
C GLN A 49 -11.49 4.60 6.43
N GLU A 50 -10.68 3.88 5.66
CA GLU A 50 -9.22 4.00 5.67
C GLU A 50 -8.80 5.44 5.43
N GLY A 51 -9.40 6.15 4.46
CA GLY A 51 -9.05 7.54 4.19
C GLY A 51 -9.47 8.56 5.27
N LYS A 52 -10.32 8.15 6.23
CA LYS A 52 -10.93 9.07 7.22
C LYS A 52 -10.47 8.85 8.65
N ASN A 53 -9.99 7.66 8.98
CA ASN A 53 -9.74 7.28 10.37
C ASN A 53 -8.23 7.21 10.65
N PRO A 54 -7.66 8.17 11.41
CA PRO A 54 -6.22 8.26 11.61
C PRO A 54 -5.65 7.32 12.68
N LEU A 55 -6.46 6.81 13.64
CA LEU A 55 -5.94 6.18 14.87
C LEU A 55 -6.68 4.87 15.26
N SER A 56 -6.74 3.89 14.36
CA SER A 56 -7.43 2.60 14.62
C SER A 56 -6.84 1.44 13.81
N LEU A 57 -7.63 0.38 13.59
CA LEU A 57 -7.32 -0.76 12.70
C LEU A 57 -6.69 -0.33 11.36
N TYR A 58 -7.09 0.82 10.81
CA TYR A 58 -6.55 1.36 9.57
C TYR A 58 -5.09 1.81 9.70
N SER A 59 -4.67 2.29 10.87
CA SER A 59 -3.28 2.66 11.15
C SER A 59 -2.40 1.41 11.18
N ALA A 60 -2.88 0.33 11.81
CA ALA A 60 -2.21 -0.97 11.78
C ALA A 60 -2.09 -1.52 10.35
N TYR A 61 -3.15 -1.38 9.55
CA TYR A 61 -3.14 -1.74 8.13
C TYR A 61 -2.14 -0.89 7.32
N ARG A 62 -2.07 0.44 7.51
CA ARG A 62 -1.06 1.29 6.87
C ARG A 62 0.37 0.88 7.22
N TYR A 63 0.57 0.46 8.47
CA TYR A 63 1.87 0.07 9.02
C TYR A 63 2.35 -1.28 8.48
N ARG A 64 1.46 -2.28 8.42
CA ARG A 64 1.75 -3.64 7.93
C ARG A 64 0.73 -4.10 6.89
N PRO A 65 0.66 -3.43 5.73
CA PRO A 65 -0.21 -3.86 4.66
C PRO A 65 0.35 -5.13 4.01
N PRO A 66 -0.48 -5.89 3.27
CA PRO A 66 -0.01 -7.06 2.50
C PRO A 66 1.24 -6.77 1.65
N ALA A 67 1.32 -5.59 1.04
CA ALA A 67 2.49 -5.17 0.26
C ALA A 67 3.81 -5.20 1.00
N VAL A 68 3.81 -4.80 2.28
CA VAL A 68 5.01 -4.82 3.11
C VAL A 68 5.30 -6.25 3.56
N LEU A 69 4.27 -7.01 3.95
CA LEU A 69 4.42 -8.37 4.46
C LEU A 69 4.93 -9.34 3.40
N LEU A 70 4.41 -9.21 2.16
CA LEU A 70 4.69 -10.09 1.03
C LEU A 70 5.75 -9.52 0.08
N ARG A 71 6.24 -8.30 0.36
CA ARG A 71 7.33 -7.63 -0.35
C ARG A 71 7.09 -7.41 -1.85
N TRP A 72 5.87 -7.05 -2.23
CA TRP A 72 5.57 -6.63 -3.60
C TRP A 72 5.60 -5.10 -3.75
N ALA A 73 5.73 -4.62 -4.99
CA ALA A 73 5.82 -3.20 -5.32
C ALA A 73 5.01 -2.83 -6.55
N ILE A 74 3.71 -2.77 -6.36
CA ILE A 74 2.78 -2.51 -7.45
C ILE A 74 2.44 -1.01 -7.43
N PRO A 75 2.66 -0.26 -8.51
CA PRO A 75 2.22 1.12 -8.59
C PRO A 75 0.70 1.21 -8.66
N TYR A 76 0.13 2.24 -8.03
CA TYR A 76 -1.27 2.56 -8.18
C TYR A 76 -1.59 3.04 -9.61
N GLY A 77 -2.76 2.62 -10.13
CA GLY A 77 -3.24 2.96 -11.46
C GLY A 77 -2.75 1.97 -12.52
N ASP A 78 -1.71 2.32 -13.27
CA ASP A 78 -1.20 1.46 -14.35
C ASP A 78 -0.11 0.51 -13.84
N PRO A 79 -0.39 -0.81 -13.71
CA PRO A 79 0.56 -1.80 -13.23
C PRO A 79 1.69 -2.08 -14.23
N ARG A 80 1.74 -1.42 -15.39
CA ARG A 80 2.87 -1.47 -16.32
C ARG A 80 3.91 -0.40 -16.00
N ARG A 81 3.58 0.59 -15.19
CA ARG A 81 4.55 1.60 -14.72
C ARG A 81 5.63 0.93 -13.87
N GLU A 82 6.85 1.45 -13.93
CA GLU A 82 7.98 0.85 -13.24
C GLU A 82 8.11 1.36 -11.80
N GLY A 83 7.66 0.61 -10.80
CA GLY A 83 7.93 0.92 -9.39
C GLY A 83 7.20 2.15 -8.83
N ALA A 84 7.68 2.68 -7.70
CA ALA A 84 7.00 3.69 -6.90
C ALA A 84 6.86 5.06 -7.59
N GLN A 85 5.77 5.78 -7.33
CA GLN A 85 5.56 7.15 -7.82
C GLN A 85 5.45 8.12 -6.63
N PRO A 86 6.54 8.34 -5.88
CA PRO A 86 6.51 9.15 -4.68
C PRO A 86 6.29 10.64 -4.96
N LEU A 87 5.66 11.32 -4.01
CA LEU A 87 5.61 12.78 -4.00
C LEU A 87 7.02 13.38 -3.85
N PRO A 88 7.27 14.60 -4.36
CA PRO A 88 8.61 15.20 -4.31
C PRO A 88 9.21 15.29 -2.90
N TRP A 89 8.41 15.65 -1.89
CA TRP A 89 8.88 15.73 -0.51
C TRP A 89 9.23 14.35 0.09
N ILE A 90 8.60 13.28 -0.39
CA ILE A 90 8.94 11.91 0.00
C ILE A 90 10.30 11.53 -0.57
N VAL A 91 10.59 11.90 -1.82
CA VAL A 91 11.93 11.72 -2.41
C VAL A 91 12.98 12.52 -1.63
N ALA A 92 12.70 13.78 -1.33
CA ALA A 92 13.61 14.63 -0.55
C ALA A 92 13.90 14.07 0.86
N THR A 93 12.92 13.44 1.51
CA THR A 93 13.05 12.91 2.87
C THR A 93 13.69 11.53 2.91
N TYR A 94 13.34 10.66 1.96
CA TYR A 94 13.65 9.23 2.02
C TYR A 94 14.65 8.77 0.95
N GLY A 95 15.11 9.68 0.08
CA GLY A 95 16.01 9.38 -1.02
C GLY A 95 15.28 8.94 -2.28
N GLU A 96 16.05 8.41 -3.23
CA GLU A 96 15.60 8.12 -4.59
C GLU A 96 14.44 7.11 -4.67
N ARG A 97 13.73 7.18 -5.80
CA ARG A 97 12.65 6.25 -6.17
C ARG A 97 13.18 4.81 -6.20
N PRO A 98 12.60 3.87 -5.43
CA PRO A 98 12.98 2.47 -5.51
C PRO A 98 12.53 1.86 -6.84
N ARG A 99 13.47 1.17 -7.52
CA ARG A 99 13.22 0.46 -8.78
C ARG A 99 12.91 -1.03 -8.58
N GLU A 100 13.48 -1.61 -7.54
CA GLU A 100 13.31 -3.04 -7.22
C GLU A 100 12.14 -3.29 -6.26
N PRO A 101 11.41 -4.42 -6.40
CA PRO A 101 10.22 -4.68 -5.60
C PRO A 101 10.45 -4.66 -4.09
N ARG A 102 11.51 -5.31 -3.63
CA ARG A 102 11.87 -5.35 -2.22
C ARG A 102 12.15 -3.95 -1.66
N ALA A 103 12.92 -3.15 -2.38
CA ALA A 103 13.26 -1.78 -1.97
C ALA A 103 12.01 -0.90 -1.89
N ALA A 104 11.06 -1.08 -2.81
CA ALA A 104 9.80 -0.36 -2.81
C ALA A 104 8.87 -0.77 -1.65
N ALA A 105 8.83 -2.05 -1.28
CA ALA A 105 8.12 -2.49 -0.07
C ALA A 105 8.74 -1.90 1.20
N GLU A 106 10.07 -1.88 1.31
CA GLU A 106 10.81 -1.27 2.42
C GLU A 106 10.60 0.26 2.47
N TYR A 107 10.52 0.91 1.31
CA TYR A 107 10.21 2.33 1.17
C TYR A 107 8.80 2.66 1.68
N LEU A 108 7.80 1.88 1.26
CA LEU A 108 6.42 1.98 1.75
C LEU A 108 6.36 1.83 3.28
N ALA A 109 7.06 0.83 3.83
CA ALA A 109 7.11 0.60 5.28
C ALA A 109 7.69 1.82 6.02
N ARG A 110 8.82 2.37 5.56
CA ARG A 110 9.46 3.55 6.17
C ARG A 110 8.55 4.77 6.19
N VAL A 111 7.85 5.05 5.09
CA VAL A 111 6.91 6.18 5.02
C VAL A 111 5.75 5.99 6.00
N ALA A 112 5.24 4.76 6.14
CA ALA A 112 4.19 4.46 7.12
C ALA A 112 4.66 4.65 8.57
N MET A 113 5.89 4.25 8.92
CA MET A 113 6.46 4.45 10.27
C MET A 113 6.51 5.92 10.66
N SER A 114 6.94 6.79 9.74
CA SER A 114 7.10 8.21 10.02
C SER A 114 5.77 8.94 10.17
N ALA A 115 4.76 8.54 9.39
CA ALA A 115 3.40 9.06 9.56
C ALA A 115 2.84 8.73 10.94
N LEU A 116 3.14 7.55 11.49
CA LEU A 116 2.72 7.17 12.83
C LEU A 116 3.40 8.04 13.91
N ARG A 117 4.72 8.23 13.83
CA ARG A 117 5.46 9.05 14.82
C ARG A 117 4.90 10.47 14.94
N ARG A 118 4.61 11.11 13.81
CA ARG A 118 3.99 12.46 13.77
C ARG A 118 2.58 12.53 14.34
N GLN A 119 1.87 11.41 14.48
CA GLN A 119 0.51 11.37 15.04
C GLN A 119 0.51 11.11 16.55
N THR A 120 1.65 10.69 17.11
CA THR A 120 1.82 10.35 18.52
C THR A 120 2.59 11.42 19.31
N GLU A 121 3.10 12.44 18.62
CA GLU A 121 3.73 13.66 19.16
C GLU A 121 2.67 14.77 19.27
#